data_AF-A0A7C2WGT9-F1
#
_entry.id   AF-A0A7C2WGT9-F1
#
_cell.length_a   1.000
_cell.length_b   1.000
_cell.length_c   1.000
_cell.angle_alpha   90.00
_cell.angle_beta   90.00
_cell.angle_gamma   90.00
#
_symmetry.space_group_name_H-M   'P 1'
#
loop_
_entity.id
_entity.type
_entity.pdbx_description
1 polymer ?
#
loop_
_entity_poly.entity_id
_entity_poly.type
_entity_poly.pdbx_seq_one_letter_code
_entity_poly.pdbx_strand_id
1 'polypeptide(L)'
;MTLMLRPQRGGFLKPFGCGEFIRDYLAGYGPHGSPPIDPDTGAPQADIFYNYKQALRQATAEDRAVKHEEKAARKEKRPISPDNIEHLTEVYLVRLPYKAKGCRYHSFITYFSNIKKLGWVEPSGVVEPSEFQDNYPKGNPRIYYRLTQAGLSAPDYLWADPRKALYG
;
A
#
# COMPACT_ATOMS: atom_id res chain seq x y z
N MET A 1 -11.02 -27.48 2.45
CA MET A 1 -10.62 -27.09 3.82
C MET A 1 -10.34 -25.60 3.81
N THR A 2 -11.24 -24.78 4.36
CA THR A 2 -11.10 -23.32 4.40
C THR A 2 -10.27 -22.95 5.62
N LEU A 3 -8.99 -22.62 5.41
CA LEU A 3 -8.11 -22.13 6.47
C LEU A 3 -8.64 -20.78 6.97
N MET A 4 -9.04 -20.72 8.25
CA MET A 4 -9.34 -19.45 8.90
C MET A 4 -8.05 -18.63 8.96
N LEU A 5 -7.95 -17.58 8.13
CA LEU A 5 -6.96 -16.52 8.25
C LEU A 5 -7.31 -15.68 9.50
N ARG A 6 -6.94 -16.16 10.69
CA ARG A 6 -6.93 -15.35 11.91
C ARG A 6 -5.49 -15.05 12.32
N PRO A 7 -5.16 -13.79 12.66
CA PRO A 7 -3.83 -13.47 13.17
C PRO A 7 -3.61 -14.18 14.52
N GLN A 8 -2.40 -14.73 14.73
CA GLN A 8 -2.09 -15.49 15.95
C GLN A 8 -2.14 -14.66 17.24
N ARG A 9 -1.94 -13.33 17.17
CA ARG A 9 -2.10 -12.41 18.30
C ARG A 9 -2.73 -11.11 17.83
N GLY A 10 -3.52 -10.51 18.73
CA GLY A 10 -4.36 -9.32 18.52
C GLY A 10 -3.86 -8.36 17.45
N GLY A 11 -4.59 -8.33 16.34
CA GLY A 11 -4.31 -7.51 15.17
C GLY A 11 -5.44 -7.67 14.17
N PHE A 12 -5.61 -6.68 13.30
CA PHE A 12 -6.43 -6.84 12.10
C PHE A 12 -5.58 -7.57 11.06
N LEU A 13 -6.16 -8.51 10.30
CA LEU A 13 -5.50 -9.03 9.12
C LEU A 13 -5.22 -7.82 8.21
N LYS A 14 -3.94 -7.51 7.94
CA LYS A 14 -3.64 -6.56 6.88
C LYS A 14 -3.92 -7.26 5.56
N PRO A 15 -4.62 -6.59 4.62
CA PRO A 15 -4.98 -7.21 3.34
C PRO A 15 -3.72 -7.55 2.52
N PHE A 16 -2.65 -6.77 2.65
CA PHE A 16 -1.36 -6.94 1.97
C PHE A 16 -0.23 -6.21 2.70
N GLY A 17 1.02 -6.53 2.35
CA GLY A 17 2.23 -5.96 2.95
C GLY A 17 2.66 -4.61 2.36
N CYS A 18 3.46 -3.83 3.11
CA CYS A 18 4.05 -2.59 2.58
C CYS A 18 5.11 -2.88 1.50
N GLY A 19 5.94 -3.90 1.70
CA GLY A 19 7.00 -4.26 0.76
C GLY A 19 6.46 -4.85 -0.54
N GLU A 20 5.51 -5.78 -0.41
CA GLU A 20 4.74 -6.31 -1.54
C GLU A 20 4.14 -5.17 -2.38
N PHE A 21 3.43 -4.23 -1.74
CA PHE A 21 2.88 -3.07 -2.45
C PHE A 21 3.96 -2.23 -3.15
N ILE A 22 5.06 -1.89 -2.46
CA ILE A 22 6.13 -1.07 -3.05
C ILE A 22 6.73 -1.76 -4.26
N ARG A 23 7.03 -3.06 -4.17
CA ARG A 23 7.60 -3.83 -5.26
C ARG A 23 6.66 -3.84 -6.46
N ASP A 24 5.42 -4.26 -6.27
CA ASP A 24 4.49 -4.42 -7.39
C ASP A 24 4.11 -3.07 -8.01
N TYR A 25 4.03 -2.01 -7.20
CA TYR A 25 3.78 -0.65 -7.67
C TYR A 25 4.95 -0.14 -8.51
N LEU A 26 6.19 -0.31 -8.04
CA LEU A 26 7.38 0.12 -8.78
C LEU A 26 7.70 -0.78 -9.99
N ALA A 27 7.19 -2.01 -10.03
CA ALA A 27 7.22 -2.87 -11.20
C ALA A 27 6.15 -2.49 -12.25
N GLY A 28 5.33 -1.48 -11.98
CA GLY A 28 4.31 -0.96 -12.90
C GLY A 28 3.00 -1.75 -12.92
N TYR A 29 2.79 -2.70 -12.00
CA TYR A 29 1.62 -3.58 -12.02
C TYR A 29 0.32 -2.94 -11.51
N GLY A 30 0.38 -1.78 -10.85
CA GLY A 30 -0.80 -1.12 -10.28
C GLY A 30 -1.51 -1.96 -9.19
N PRO A 31 -0.80 -2.39 -8.13
CA PRO A 31 -1.37 -3.26 -7.10
C PRO A 31 -2.58 -2.63 -6.40
N HIS A 32 -3.59 -3.46 -6.11
CA HIS A 32 -4.78 -3.08 -5.34
C HIS A 32 -5.52 -1.83 -5.86
N GLY A 33 -5.61 -1.71 -7.19
CA GLY A 33 -6.33 -0.60 -7.85
C GLY A 33 -5.56 0.71 -7.87
N SER A 34 -4.27 0.70 -7.51
CA SER A 34 -3.40 1.86 -7.74
C SER A 34 -3.12 2.04 -9.24
N PRO A 35 -2.90 3.27 -9.72
CA PRO A 35 -2.60 3.50 -11.12
C PRO A 35 -1.24 2.87 -11.47
N PRO A 36 -1.12 2.21 -12.65
CA PRO A 36 0.17 1.75 -13.13
C PRO A 36 1.09 2.95 -13.41
N ILE A 37 2.39 2.71 -13.29
CA ILE A 37 3.43 3.69 -13.57
C ILE A 37 4.45 3.10 -14.55
N ASP A 38 5.25 3.95 -15.16
CA ASP A 38 6.43 3.52 -15.91
C ASP A 38 7.51 3.00 -14.93
N PRO A 39 7.90 1.71 -14.98
CA PRO A 39 8.91 1.15 -14.09
C PRO A 39 10.29 1.77 -14.24
N ASP A 40 10.64 2.27 -15.44
CA ASP A 40 11.96 2.86 -15.69
C ASP A 40 12.10 4.24 -15.05
N THR A 41 11.01 5.01 -15.05
CA THR A 41 10.92 6.30 -14.36
C THR A 41 10.71 6.12 -12.85
N GLY A 42 9.85 5.16 -12.47
CA GLY A 42 9.47 4.90 -11.09
C GLY A 42 8.56 5.98 -10.50
N ALA A 43 8.60 6.17 -9.18
CA ALA A 43 7.76 7.13 -8.49
C ALA A 43 8.43 7.76 -7.27
N PRO A 44 8.02 8.97 -6.85
CA PRO A 44 8.52 9.57 -5.62
C PRO A 44 7.90 8.91 -4.39
N GLN A 45 8.64 8.90 -3.27
CA GLN A 45 8.22 8.26 -2.01
C GLN A 45 6.84 8.73 -1.51
N ALA A 46 6.50 10.01 -1.73
CA ALA A 46 5.22 10.58 -1.34
C ALA A 46 4.05 9.93 -2.10
N ASP A 47 4.22 9.66 -3.40
CA ASP A 47 3.18 9.09 -4.24
C ASP A 47 3.01 7.59 -4.00
N ILE A 48 4.12 6.87 -3.83
CA ILE A 48 4.09 5.46 -3.43
C ILE A 48 3.34 5.33 -2.10
N PHE A 49 3.65 6.20 -1.13
CA PHE A 49 2.94 6.23 0.15
C PHE A 49 1.46 6.57 0.00
N TYR A 50 1.13 7.58 -0.82
CA TYR A 50 -0.25 7.99 -1.06
C TYR A 50 -1.07 6.83 -1.62
N ASN A 51 -0.58 6.18 -2.68
CA ASN A 51 -1.27 5.06 -3.32
C ASN A 51 -1.37 3.85 -2.40
N TYR A 52 -0.31 3.52 -1.66
CA TYR A 52 -0.36 2.49 -0.61
C TYR A 52 -1.45 2.80 0.42
N LYS A 53 -1.57 4.07 0.82
CA LYS A 53 -2.56 4.50 1.79
C LYS A 53 -3.98 4.40 1.25
N GLN A 54 -4.20 4.78 -0.01
CA GLN A 54 -5.50 4.64 -0.66
C GLN A 54 -5.90 3.17 -0.80
N ALA A 55 -4.98 2.31 -1.23
CA ALA A 55 -5.22 0.87 -1.32
C ALA A 55 -5.60 0.27 0.03
N LEU A 56 -4.92 0.65 1.12
CA LEU A 56 -5.30 0.20 2.48
C LEU A 56 -6.69 0.69 2.90
N ARG A 57 -7.08 1.91 2.50
CA ARG A 57 -8.42 2.44 2.77
C ARG A 57 -9.48 1.67 1.99
N GLN A 58 -9.23 1.43 0.71
CA GLN A 58 -10.11 0.68 -0.19
C GLN A 58 -10.37 -0.73 0.35
N ALA A 59 -9.32 -1.50 0.59
CA ALA A 59 -9.44 -2.85 1.12
C ALA A 59 -10.13 -2.90 2.50
N THR A 60 -9.95 -1.86 3.33
CA THR A 60 -10.68 -1.74 4.60
C THR A 60 -12.17 -1.45 4.40
N ALA A 61 -12.52 -0.63 3.40
CA ALA A 61 -13.90 -0.30 3.06
C ALA A 61 -14.62 -1.54 2.52
N GLU A 62 -13.98 -2.27 1.62
CA GLU A 62 -14.46 -3.52 1.03
C GLU A 62 -14.69 -4.60 2.10
N ASP A 63 -13.72 -4.85 2.99
CA ASP A 63 -13.87 -5.82 4.08
C ASP A 63 -15.06 -5.48 4.99
N ARG A 64 -15.31 -4.19 5.25
CA ARG A 64 -16.48 -3.73 6.02
C ARG A 64 -17.79 -3.92 5.25
N ALA A 65 -17.79 -3.64 3.96
CA ALA A 65 -18.96 -3.81 3.09
C ALA A 65 -19.36 -5.28 3.00
N VAL A 66 -18.40 -6.17 2.74
CA VAL A 66 -18.61 -7.62 2.70
C VAL A 66 -19.19 -8.11 4.02
N LYS A 67 -18.57 -7.77 5.16
CA LYS A 67 -19.08 -8.20 6.49
C LYS A 67 -20.48 -7.66 6.78
N HIS A 68 -20.79 -6.45 6.32
CA HIS A 68 -22.12 -5.89 6.46
C HIS A 68 -23.11 -6.70 5.63
N GLU A 69 -22.84 -6.87 4.33
CA GLU A 69 -23.72 -7.56 3.41
C GLU A 69 -23.94 -9.02 3.81
N GLU A 70 -22.89 -9.75 4.19
CA GLU A 70 -23.01 -11.12 4.71
C GLU A 70 -23.97 -11.21 5.91
N LYS A 71 -23.88 -10.23 6.83
CA LYS A 71 -24.75 -10.17 8.00
C LYS A 71 -26.19 -9.83 7.63
N ALA A 72 -26.40 -8.91 6.68
CA ALA A 72 -27.71 -8.50 6.20
C ALA A 72 -28.39 -9.64 5.41
N ALA A 73 -27.71 -10.20 4.42
CA ALA A 73 -28.17 -11.32 3.60
C ALA A 73 -28.57 -12.53 4.46
N ARG A 74 -27.77 -12.87 5.47
CA ARG A 74 -28.11 -13.94 6.42
C ARG A 74 -29.37 -13.64 7.24
N LYS A 75 -29.57 -12.39 7.67
CA LYS A 75 -30.76 -11.99 8.44
C LYS A 75 -32.01 -12.02 7.57
N GLU A 76 -31.87 -11.61 6.31
CA GLU A 76 -32.96 -11.51 5.32
C GLU A 76 -33.21 -12.82 4.56
N LYS A 77 -32.38 -13.85 4.77
CA LYS A 77 -32.43 -15.14 4.08
C LYS A 77 -32.38 -15.01 2.55
N ARG A 78 -31.61 -14.04 2.06
CA ARG A 78 -31.36 -13.82 0.63
C ARG A 78 -29.90 -14.15 0.29
N PRO A 79 -29.57 -14.39 -0.99
CA PRO A 79 -28.18 -14.47 -1.41
C PRO A 79 -27.44 -13.15 -1.19
N ILE A 80 -26.10 -13.25 -1.08
CA ILE A 80 -25.19 -12.10 -1.04
C ILE A 80 -25.25 -11.40 -2.41
N SER A 81 -25.44 -10.08 -2.41
CA SER A 81 -25.47 -9.27 -3.62
C SER A 81 -24.13 -8.53 -3.81
N PRO A 82 -23.42 -8.75 -4.93
CA PRO A 82 -22.22 -7.99 -5.27
C PRO A 82 -22.47 -6.47 -5.36
N ASP A 83 -23.58 -6.06 -5.98
CA ASP A 83 -23.94 -4.65 -6.16
C ASP A 83 -24.09 -3.92 -4.81
N ASN A 84 -24.63 -4.61 -3.80
CA ASN A 84 -24.74 -4.07 -2.45
C ASN A 84 -23.36 -3.87 -1.81
N ILE A 85 -22.42 -4.79 -2.06
CA ILE A 85 -21.04 -4.69 -1.54
C ILE A 85 -20.35 -3.49 -2.18
N GLU A 86 -20.49 -3.29 -3.48
CA GLU A 86 -19.91 -2.14 -4.19
C GLU A 86 -20.46 -0.83 -3.64
N HIS A 87 -21.78 -0.69 -3.54
CA HIS A 87 -22.40 0.51 -2.99
C HIS A 87 -21.98 0.78 -1.53
N LEU A 88 -21.97 -0.25 -0.68
CA LEU A 88 -21.53 -0.12 0.72
C LEU A 88 -20.04 0.23 0.80
N THR A 89 -19.22 -0.26 -0.11
CA THR A 89 -17.78 0.04 -0.18
C THR A 89 -17.57 1.53 -0.39
N GLU A 90 -18.26 2.13 -1.37
CA GLU A 90 -18.20 3.57 -1.62
C GLU A 90 -18.62 4.38 -0.38
N VAL A 91 -19.73 3.99 0.26
CA VAL A 91 -20.23 4.62 1.49
C VAL A 91 -19.20 4.55 2.62
N TYR A 92 -18.55 3.39 2.81
CA TYR A 92 -17.53 3.23 3.82
C TYR A 92 -16.25 4.00 3.49
N LEU A 93 -15.84 4.04 2.23
CA LEU A 93 -14.63 4.73 1.79
C LEU A 93 -14.71 6.23 2.06
N VAL A 94 -15.85 6.86 1.73
CA VAL A 94 -16.12 8.28 2.00
C VAL A 94 -16.03 8.60 3.49
N ARG A 95 -16.53 7.68 4.34
CA ARG A 95 -16.55 7.86 5.80
C ARG A 95 -15.23 7.52 6.47
N LEU A 96 -14.34 6.77 5.81
CA LEU A 96 -13.07 6.33 6.38
C LEU A 96 -12.05 7.48 6.37
N PRO A 97 -11.64 8.00 7.54
CA PRO A 97 -10.67 9.08 7.57
C PRO A 97 -9.30 8.60 7.06
N TYR A 98 -8.64 9.45 6.27
CA TYR A 98 -7.31 9.14 5.70
C TYR A 98 -6.29 8.70 6.77
N LYS A 99 -6.32 9.35 7.94
CA LYS A 99 -5.39 9.09 9.05
C LYS A 99 -5.81 7.94 9.98
N ALA A 100 -7.01 7.37 9.81
CA ALA A 100 -7.58 6.41 10.77
C ALA A 100 -7.01 4.98 10.66
N LYS A 101 -6.28 4.66 9.59
CA LYS A 101 -5.74 3.31 9.35
C LYS A 101 -4.22 3.30 9.24
N GLY A 102 -3.62 2.11 9.36
CA GLY A 102 -2.19 1.89 9.63
C GLY A 102 -1.19 2.50 8.64
N CYS A 103 0.09 2.48 9.00
CA CYS A 103 1.22 3.14 8.34
C CYS A 103 1.13 4.69 8.34
N ARG A 104 1.96 5.33 9.17
CA ARG A 104 2.21 6.78 9.12
C ARG A 104 3.36 7.03 8.14
N TYR A 105 3.44 8.24 7.58
CA TYR A 105 4.49 8.58 6.64
C TYR A 105 5.89 8.33 7.20
N HIS A 106 6.14 8.68 8.47
CA HIS A 106 7.41 8.38 9.14
C HIS A 106 7.76 6.88 9.11
N SER A 107 6.79 6.01 9.43
CA SER A 107 7.00 4.55 9.38
C SER A 107 7.30 4.06 7.96
N PHE A 108 6.62 4.63 6.97
CA PHE A 108 6.89 4.33 5.55
C PHE A 108 8.30 4.75 5.16
N ILE A 109 8.75 5.95 5.54
CA ILE A 109 10.10 6.43 5.23
C ILE A 109 11.19 5.57 5.90
N THR A 110 10.99 5.15 7.16
CA THR A 110 11.91 4.21 7.82
C THR A 110 12.00 2.89 7.06
N TYR A 111 10.85 2.36 6.62
CA TYR A 111 10.80 1.16 5.79
C TYR A 111 11.53 1.35 4.46
N PHE A 112 11.24 2.46 3.77
CA PHE A 112 11.82 2.80 2.49
C PHE A 112 13.34 3.00 2.58
N SER A 113 13.83 3.55 3.70
CA SER A 113 15.26 3.68 3.96
C SER A 113 15.96 2.31 4.01
N ASN A 114 15.31 1.28 4.55
CA ASN A 114 15.89 -0.05 4.60
C ASN A 114 16.00 -0.68 3.21
N ILE A 115 14.96 -0.59 2.37
CA ILE A 115 15.01 -1.12 1.00
C ILE A 115 16.01 -0.33 0.12
N LYS A 116 16.21 0.97 0.39
CA LYS A 116 17.30 1.74 -0.23
C LYS A 116 18.67 1.20 0.17
N LYS A 117 18.90 0.91 1.45
CA LYS A 117 20.18 0.34 1.94
C LYS A 117 20.45 -1.06 1.40
N LEU A 118 19.39 -1.84 1.16
CA LEU A 118 19.47 -3.15 0.49
C LEU A 118 19.79 -3.04 -1.00
N GLY A 119 19.77 -1.84 -1.57
CA GLY A 119 19.97 -1.63 -3.00
C GLY A 119 18.82 -2.17 -3.84
N TRP A 120 17.63 -2.40 -3.27
CA TRP A 120 16.47 -2.87 -4.01
C TRP A 120 15.78 -1.77 -4.82
N VAL A 121 16.00 -0.52 -4.42
CA VAL A 121 15.52 0.66 -5.13
C VAL A 121 16.65 1.67 -5.26
N GLU A 122 16.66 2.39 -6.37
CA GLU A 122 17.62 3.44 -6.68
C GLU A 122 16.92 4.68 -7.23
N PRO A 123 17.53 5.88 -7.12
CA PRO A 123 17.03 7.06 -7.82
C PRO A 123 17.03 6.82 -9.34
N SER A 124 15.93 7.12 -10.03
CA SER A 124 15.86 6.98 -11.49
C SER A 124 16.59 8.10 -12.26
N GLY A 125 17.02 9.15 -11.55
CA GLY A 125 17.59 10.37 -12.14
C GLY A 125 16.55 11.47 -12.35
N VAL A 126 15.26 11.16 -12.26
CA VAL A 126 14.17 12.15 -12.34
C VAL A 126 13.96 12.82 -10.98
N VAL A 127 13.93 14.16 -10.99
CA VAL A 127 13.73 15.00 -9.81
C VAL A 127 12.77 16.12 -10.17
N GLU A 128 11.77 16.35 -9.32
CA GLU A 128 10.79 17.42 -9.47
C GLU A 128 10.77 18.32 -8.23
N PRO A 129 10.43 19.62 -8.39
CA PRO A 129 10.16 20.47 -7.24
C PRO A 129 9.00 19.90 -6.42
N SER A 130 9.11 19.93 -5.10
CA SER A 130 7.97 19.61 -4.23
C SER A 130 7.10 20.84 -3.99
N GLU A 131 5.80 20.65 -3.76
CA GLU A 131 4.90 21.74 -3.33
C GLU A 131 5.39 22.44 -2.05
N PHE A 132 6.16 21.73 -1.22
CA PHE A 132 6.79 22.31 -0.04
C PHE A 132 7.85 23.37 -0.41
N GLN A 133 8.51 23.22 -1.57
CA GLN A 133 9.51 24.16 -2.05
C GLN A 133 8.91 25.50 -2.51
N ASP A 134 7.61 25.55 -2.80
CA ASP A 134 6.92 26.81 -3.13
C ASP A 134 6.97 27.80 -1.96
N ASN A 135 6.91 27.28 -0.73
CA ASN A 135 6.96 28.09 0.50
C ASN A 135 8.35 28.07 1.16
N TYR A 136 9.14 27.04 0.91
CA TYR A 136 10.48 26.88 1.48
C TYR A 136 11.44 26.30 0.43
N PRO A 137 12.12 27.14 -0.38
CA PRO A 137 12.94 26.68 -1.51
C PRO A 137 14.06 25.69 -1.15
N LYS A 138 14.55 25.74 0.10
CA LYS A 138 15.53 24.79 0.66
C LYS A 138 14.92 23.43 1.04
N GLY A 139 13.63 23.23 0.79
CA GLY A 139 12.90 22.00 1.04
C GLY A 139 13.40 20.85 0.17
N ASN A 140 13.04 19.62 0.56
CA ASN A 140 13.43 18.45 -0.21
C ASN A 140 12.60 18.36 -1.50
N PRO A 141 13.23 18.07 -2.66
CA PRO A 141 12.51 17.82 -3.90
C PRO A 141 11.84 16.43 -3.89
N ARG A 142 10.99 16.19 -4.89
CA ARG A 142 10.41 14.88 -5.18
C ARG A 142 11.42 14.08 -6.01
N ILE A 143 12.14 13.15 -5.36
CA ILE A 143 13.08 12.24 -6.03
C ILE A 143 12.35 10.96 -6.40
N TYR A 144 12.42 10.58 -7.67
CA TYR A 144 11.83 9.36 -8.20
C TYR A 144 12.74 8.16 -7.91
N TYR A 145 12.13 7.05 -7.52
CA TYR A 145 12.80 5.79 -7.26
C TYR A 145 12.21 4.70 -8.13
N ARG A 146 13.07 3.85 -8.68
CA ARG A 146 12.72 2.64 -9.43
C ARG A 146 13.30 1.39 -8.78
N LEU A 147 12.81 0.22 -9.17
CA LEU A 147 13.40 -1.05 -8.75
C LEU A 147 14.74 -1.29 -9.45
N THR A 148 15.66 -1.89 -8.73
CA THR A 148 16.88 -2.47 -9.31
C THR A 148 16.65 -3.94 -9.66
N GLN A 149 17.58 -4.54 -10.41
CA GLN A 149 17.55 -5.99 -10.63
C GLN A 149 17.60 -6.79 -9.31
N ALA A 150 18.32 -6.28 -8.30
CA ALA A 150 18.36 -6.87 -6.97
C ALA A 150 16.99 -6.81 -6.27
N GLY A 151 16.26 -5.70 -6.42
CA GLY A 151 14.90 -5.56 -5.89
C GLY A 151 13.91 -6.49 -6.59
N LEU A 152 13.97 -6.58 -7.91
CA LEU A 152 13.12 -7.47 -8.70
C LEU A 152 13.34 -8.95 -8.36
N SER A 153 14.60 -9.33 -8.11
CA SER A 153 14.98 -10.72 -7.84
C SER A 153 14.84 -11.11 -6.36
N ALA A 154 14.58 -10.15 -5.47
CA ALA A 154 14.49 -10.40 -4.03
C ALA A 154 13.20 -11.17 -3.69
N PRO A 155 13.30 -12.28 -2.93
CA PRO A 155 12.13 -13.06 -2.49
C PRO A 155 11.11 -12.25 -1.68
N ASP A 156 9.82 -12.56 -1.85
CA ASP A 156 8.68 -11.92 -1.19
C ASP A 156 8.80 -11.84 0.34
N TYR A 157 9.34 -12.89 0.96
CA TYR A 157 9.49 -12.93 2.42
C TYR A 157 10.53 -11.92 2.93
N LEU A 158 11.53 -11.54 2.12
CA LEU A 158 12.47 -10.47 2.46
C LEU A 158 11.81 -9.10 2.30
N TRP A 159 10.97 -8.94 1.27
CA TRP A 159 10.15 -7.74 1.12
C TRP A 159 9.24 -7.50 2.30
N ALA A 160 8.74 -8.54 2.98
CA ALA A 160 7.88 -8.39 4.16
C ALA A 160 8.61 -7.83 5.41
N ASP A 161 9.91 -8.06 5.55
CA ASP A 161 10.74 -7.53 6.65
C ASP A 161 12.15 -7.09 6.17
N PRO A 162 12.26 -5.90 5.54
CA PRO A 162 13.54 -5.40 5.04
C PRO A 162 14.56 -5.12 6.15
N ARG A 163 14.10 -4.89 7.40
CA ARG A 163 15.01 -4.69 8.52
C ARG A 163 15.72 -6.01 8.85
N LYS A 164 14.97 -7.12 8.89
CA LYS A 164 15.56 -8.45 9.05
C LYS A 164 16.45 -8.82 7.87
N ALA A 165 16.08 -8.47 6.65
CA ALA A 165 16.93 -8.68 5.48
C ALA A 165 18.28 -7.93 5.55
N LEU A 166 18.33 -6.77 6.20
CA LEU A 166 19.56 -5.98 6.37
C LEU A 166 20.49 -6.48 7.49
N TYR A 167 19.91 -6.94 8.60
CA TYR A 167 20.63 -7.11 9.86
C TYR A 167 20.54 -8.52 10.45
N GLY A 168 19.78 -9.42 9.84
CA GLY A 168 19.45 -10.75 10.37
C GLY A 168 19.99 -11.89 9.53
#